data_AF-A0A5B8B956-F1
#
_entry.id   AF-A0A5B8B956-F1
#
_cell.length_a   1.000
_cell.length_b   1.000
_cell.length_c   1.000
_cell.angle_alpha   90.00
_cell.angle_beta   90.00
_cell.angle_gamma   90.00
#
_symmetry.space_group_name_H-M   'P 1'
#
loop_
_entity.id
_entity.type
_entity.pdbx_description
1 polymer ?
#
loop_
_entity_poly.entity_id
_entity_poly.type
_entity_poly.pdbx_seq_one_letter_code
_entity_poly.pdbx_strand_id
1 'polypeptide(L)' 'MTRISLLERLKEIQKMPRYQGRDITTISSVLSNQALAKHIEVCEQAAGLAPRPDKKAAA' A
#
# COMPACT_ATOMS: atom_id res chain seq x y z
N MET A 1 -1.75 -3.12 -11.22
CA MET A 1 -2.22 -1.92 -10.49
C MET A 1 -1.85 -0.65 -11.26
N THR A 2 -2.71 0.37 -11.30
CA THR A 2 -2.33 1.73 -11.75
C THR A 2 -1.80 2.53 -10.56
N ARG A 3 -1.05 3.62 -10.81
CA ARG A 3 -0.50 4.45 -9.72
C ARG A 3 -1.59 5.02 -8.81
N ILE A 4 -2.72 5.41 -9.39
CA ILE A 4 -3.87 5.94 -8.64
C ILE A 4 -4.39 4.88 -7.66
N SER A 5 -4.63 3.65 -8.10
CA SER A 5 -5.12 2.58 -7.23
C SER A 5 -4.15 2.23 -6.09
N LEU A 6 -2.83 2.35 -6.33
CA LEU A 6 -1.83 2.17 -5.29
C LEU A 6 -1.91 3.30 -4.23
N LEU A 7 -2.03 4.55 -4.67
CA LEU A 7 -2.14 5.70 -3.76
C LEU A 7 -3.43 5.65 -2.93
N GLU A 8 -4.55 5.27 -3.53
CA GLU A 8 -5.81 5.06 -2.81
C GLU A 8 -5.66 3.97 -1.75
N ARG A 9 -5.01 2.85 -2.10
CA ARG A 9 -4.78 1.79 -1.13
C ARG A 9 -3.87 2.23 0.02
N LEU A 10 -2.80 2.96 -0.27
CA LEU A 10 -1.89 3.48 0.74
C LEU A 10 -2.62 4.44 1.71
N LYS A 11 -3.54 5.26 1.19
CA LYS A 11 -4.40 6.13 2.02
C LYS A 11 -5.34 5.35 2.94
N GLU A 12 -5.88 4.23 2.49
CA GLU A 12 -6.71 3.37 3.34
C GLU A 12 -5.90 2.73 4.46
N ILE A 13 -4.67 2.28 4.17
CA ILE A 13 -3.76 1.71 5.18
C ILE A 13 -3.33 2.78 6.19
N GLN A 14 -3.06 4.00 5.76
CA GLN A 14 -2.70 5.14 6.63
C GLN A 14 -3.74 5.43 7.73
N LYS A 15 -5.02 5.09 7.51
CA LYS A 15 -6.10 5.28 8.50
C LYS A 15 -6.11 4.21 9.60
N MET A 16 -5.31 3.15 9.48
CA MET A 16 -5.29 2.07 10.45
C MET A 16 -4.62 2.49 11.76
N PRO A 17 -5.08 1.95 12.92
CA PRO A 17 -4.51 2.29 14.23
C PRO A 17 -2.99 2.12 14.30
N ARG A 18 -2.45 1.14 13.57
CA ARG A 18 -1.02 0.84 13.49
C ARG A 18 -0.16 2.02 12.99
N TYR A 19 -0.73 2.88 12.15
CA TYR A 19 -0.07 4.03 11.52
C TYR A 19 -0.55 5.38 12.05
N GLN A 20 -1.32 5.38 13.14
CA GLN A 20 -1.69 6.62 13.81
C GLN A 20 -0.42 7.38 14.23
N GLY A 21 -0.36 8.67 13.85
CA GLY A 21 0.80 9.53 14.14
C GLY A 21 2.05 9.25 13.29
N ARG A 22 1.96 8.42 12.23
CA ARG A 22 3.05 8.20 11.27
C ARG A 22 2.54 8.45 9.86
N ASP A 23 3.22 9.29 9.09
CA ASP A 23 2.88 9.44 7.68
C ASP A 23 3.65 8.43 6.81
N ILE A 24 2.94 7.42 6.32
CA ILE A 24 3.47 6.41 5.39
C ILE A 24 3.25 6.80 3.93
N THR A 25 2.63 7.96 3.66
CA THR A 25 2.21 8.37 2.32
C THR A 25 3.19 9.28 1.60
N THR A 26 3.97 10.12 2.31
CA THR A 26 4.91 11.08 1.70
C THR A 26 5.92 10.42 0.77
N ILE A 27 6.43 9.24 1.14
CA ILE A 27 7.40 8.51 0.31
C ILE A 27 6.84 8.14 -1.07
N SER A 28 5.51 8.03 -1.21
CA SER A 28 4.87 7.65 -2.46
C SER A 28 5.22 8.58 -3.62
N SER A 29 5.49 9.87 -3.36
CA SER A 29 5.85 10.87 -4.37
C SER A 29 7.13 10.54 -5.13
N VAL A 30 8.09 9.86 -4.49
CA VAL A 30 9.40 9.53 -5.09
C VAL A 30 9.51 8.07 -5.54
N LEU A 31 8.55 7.22 -5.14
CA LEU A 31 8.56 5.81 -5.52
C LEU A 31 7.98 5.58 -6.92
N SER A 32 8.67 4.77 -7.71
CA SER A 32 8.11 4.13 -8.92
C SER A 32 6.91 3.23 -8.55
N ASN A 33 6.05 2.90 -9.52
CA ASN A 33 4.86 2.07 -9.26
C ASN A 33 5.19 0.71 -8.63
N GLN A 34 6.26 0.05 -9.06
CA GLN A 34 6.70 -1.23 -8.51
C GLN A 34 7.17 -1.10 -7.05
N ALA A 35 7.94 -0.04 -6.75
CA ALA A 35 8.41 0.21 -5.39
C ALA A 35 7.25 0.63 -4.46
N LEU A 36 6.30 1.42 -4.97
CA LEU A 36 5.08 1.78 -4.26
C LEU A 36 4.21 0.55 -3.95
N ALA A 37 4.07 -0.38 -4.90
CA ALA A 37 3.38 -1.64 -4.66
C ALA A 37 4.02 -2.44 -3.52
N LYS A 38 5.34 -2.61 -3.55
CA LYS A 38 6.08 -3.31 -2.49
C LYS A 38 5.99 -2.61 -1.13
N HIS A 39 6.02 -1.27 -1.11
CA HIS A 39 5.80 -0.48 0.10
C HIS A 39 4.42 -0.75 0.70
N ILE A 40 3.38 -0.76 -0.14
CA ILE A 40 2.02 -1.07 0.26
C ILE A 40 1.94 -2.48 0.84
N GLU A 41 2.53 -3.49 0.19
CA GLU A 41 2.54 -4.87 0.70
C GLU A 41 3.15 -4.98 2.09
N VAL A 42 4.30 -4.33 2.31
CA VAL A 42 4.95 -4.30 3.64
C VAL A 42 4.06 -3.57 4.65
N CYS A 43 3.43 -2.47 4.25
CA CYS A 43 2.52 -1.74 5.13
C CYS A 43 1.26 -2.56 5.49
N GLU A 44 0.72 -3.33 4.55
CA GLU A 44 -0.41 -4.24 4.77
C GLU A 44 -0.03 -5.34 5.77
N GLN A 45 1.10 -6.01 5.56
CA GLN A 45 1.59 -7.06 6.46
C GLN A 45 1.80 -6.53 7.89
N ALA A 46 2.42 -5.36 8.03
CA ALA A 46 2.66 -4.74 9.33
C ALA A 46 1.36 -4.25 10.02
N ALA A 47 0.29 -4.02 9.25
CA ALA A 47 -1.04 -3.74 9.79
C ALA A 47 -1.84 -5.01 10.13
N GLY A 48 -1.28 -6.21 9.90
CA GLY A 48 -1.98 -7.47 10.11
C GLY A 48 -3.02 -7.79 9.02
N LEU A 49 -2.96 -7.10 7.88
CA LEU A 49 -3.74 -7.49 6.72
C LEU A 49 -3.07 -8.70 6.06
N ALA A 50 -3.86 -9.72 5.72
CA ALA A 50 -3.38 -10.81 4.90
C ALA A 50 -2.83 -10.25 3.57
N PRO A 51 -1.65 -10.73 3.10
CA PRO A 51 -1.15 -10.34 1.79
C PRO A 51 -2.20 -10.73 0.76
N ARG A 52 -2.76 -9.74 0.06
CA ARG A 52 -3.68 -10.06 -1.04
C ARG A 52 -2.82 -10.63 -2.16
N PRO A 53 -3.12 -11.85 -2.65
CA PRO A 53 -2.51 -12.29 -3.90
C PRO A 53 -2.89 -11.25 -4.95
N ASP A 54 -1.89 -10.74 -5.67
CA ASP A 54 -2.08 -9.81 -6.78
C ASP A 54 -3.25 -10.33 -7.62
N LYS A 55 -4.38 -9.62 -7.59
CA LYS A 55 -5.57 -10.02 -8.33
C LYS A 55 -5.35 -9.67 -9.80
N LYS A 56 -4.40 -10.38 -10.42
CA LYS A 56 -4.22 -10.47 -11.87
C LYS A 56 -3.58 -11.81 -12.24
N ALA A 57 -4.30 -12.89 -11.95
CA ALA A 57 -4.26 -14.12 -12.72
C ALA A 57 -5.56 -14.92 -12.46
N ALA A 58 -6.67 -14.49 -13.06
CA ALA A 58 -7.82 -15.37 -13.29
C ALA A 58 -8.73 -14.76 -14.39
N ALA A 59 -8.65 -15.41 -15.56
CA ALA A 59 -9.52 -15.37 -16.74
C ALA A 59 -9.67 -14.04 -17.49
#